data_AF-A0A5R8YH47-F1
#
_entry.id   AF-A0A5R8YH47-F1
#
_cell.length_a   1.000
_cell.length_b   1.000
_cell.length_c   1.000
_cell.angle_alpha   90.00
_cell.angle_beta   90.00
_cell.angle_gamma   90.00
#
_symmetry.space_group_name_H-M   'P 1'
#
loop_
_entity.id
_entity.type
_entity.pdbx_description
1 polymer ?
#
loop_
_entity_poly.entity_id
_entity_poly.type
_entity_poly.pdbx_seq_one_letter_code
_entity_poly.pdbx_strand_id
1 'polypeptide(L)'
;MIEIKLSQGAKPGKGGILPGGKATAENAKVREIAEGQDSLSSNRHTDINSLRELLDMIDYVRETTGLPTGFKTVIGDTAWLDELFSIIADRGERSAPDFITVDSGDGGTGAAPMPLMDNMGLPIKESLPMLIAALHRSGLRNRIKVAASGKLVTPAEVAWAYCAGADVVNSARGFIFALGCIQALKCNRNTCPTGITTHNPRLQRGLDPADKSVRVINYVEKIHKGVGVIAHSCGVSHARALGPAHVRMVQPNGASKSLEQIAWMLEAGLPEAPKNLERSLMD
;
A
#
# COMPACT_ATOMS: atom_id res chain seq x y z
N MET A 1 -13.13 -0.96 -10.82
CA MET A 1 -11.79 -1.58 -10.74
C MET A 1 -11.89 -2.82 -9.87
N ILE A 2 -11.06 -3.84 -10.12
CA ILE A 2 -10.93 -5.04 -9.28
C ILE A 2 -9.45 -5.20 -8.88
N GLU A 3 -9.20 -5.46 -7.60
CA GLU A 3 -7.84 -5.59 -7.05
C GLU A 3 -7.60 -7.04 -6.57
N ILE A 4 -6.68 -7.74 -7.24
CA ILE A 4 -6.18 -9.04 -6.79
C ILE A 4 -5.19 -8.79 -5.66
N LYS A 5 -5.58 -9.13 -4.43
CA LYS A 5 -4.72 -8.92 -3.27
C LYS A 5 -3.71 -10.05 -3.13
N LEU A 6 -2.45 -9.80 -3.45
CA LEU A 6 -1.35 -10.75 -3.22
C LEU A 6 -0.91 -10.72 -1.76
N SER A 7 -0.76 -9.52 -1.19
CA SER A 7 -0.27 -9.35 0.17
C SER A 7 -0.76 -8.04 0.81
N GLN A 8 -0.48 -7.87 2.10
CA GLN A 8 -0.74 -6.63 2.85
C GLN A 8 0.41 -6.35 3.82
N GLY A 9 0.68 -5.08 4.09
CA GLY A 9 1.84 -4.64 4.89
C GLY A 9 2.03 -5.42 6.18
N ALA A 10 0.99 -5.48 7.00
CA ALA A 10 1.02 -6.10 8.31
C ALA A 10 1.30 -7.62 8.34
N LYS A 11 1.20 -8.32 7.20
CA LYS A 11 1.37 -9.79 7.11
C LYS A 11 1.52 -10.26 5.66
N PRO A 12 2.64 -9.96 4.99
CA PRO A 12 2.78 -10.22 3.56
C PRO A 12 2.76 -11.70 3.20
N GLY A 13 3.28 -12.57 4.07
CA GLY A 13 3.27 -14.04 3.90
C GLY A 13 2.04 -14.75 4.49
N LYS A 14 0.92 -14.06 4.77
CA LYS A 14 -0.26 -14.69 5.37
C LYS A 14 -1.59 -14.11 4.90
N GLY A 15 -2.57 -14.99 4.71
CA GLY A 15 -3.94 -14.68 4.36
C GLY A 15 -4.70 -13.88 5.42
N GLY A 16 -5.90 -13.43 5.06
CA GLY A 16 -6.81 -12.73 5.98
C GLY A 16 -7.08 -13.54 7.26
N ILE A 17 -7.26 -12.82 8.37
CA ILE A 17 -7.59 -13.40 9.67
C ILE A 17 -8.82 -12.66 10.20
N LEU A 18 -9.92 -13.38 10.40
CA LEU A 18 -11.07 -12.90 11.16
C LEU A 18 -11.26 -13.85 12.36
N PRO A 19 -11.00 -13.39 13.59
CA PRO A 19 -11.25 -14.18 14.78
C PRO A 19 -12.74 -14.56 14.90
N GLY A 20 -13.02 -15.76 15.40
CA GLY A 20 -14.34 -16.35 15.53
C GLY A 20 -15.28 -15.52 16.40
N GLY A 21 -14.74 -14.84 17.43
CA GLY A 21 -15.49 -13.86 18.21
C GLY A 21 -16.04 -12.67 17.41
N LYS A 22 -15.68 -12.54 16.13
CA LYS A 22 -16.21 -11.57 15.15
C LYS A 22 -16.93 -12.23 13.97
N ALA A 23 -16.95 -13.55 13.87
CA ALA A 23 -17.66 -14.29 12.83
C ALA A 23 -19.14 -14.47 13.23
N THR A 24 -19.91 -13.39 13.13
CA THR A 24 -21.38 -13.40 13.32
C THR A 24 -22.07 -14.32 12.30
N ALA A 25 -23.32 -14.71 12.54
CA ALA A 25 -24.13 -15.45 11.57
C ALA A 25 -24.09 -14.87 10.14
N GLU A 26 -24.17 -13.54 10.00
CA GLU A 26 -24.07 -12.86 8.71
C GLU A 26 -22.68 -13.05 8.07
N ASN A 27 -21.61 -12.79 8.83
CA ASN A 27 -20.24 -12.97 8.35
C ASN A 27 -19.97 -14.43 7.96
N ALA A 28 -20.48 -15.37 8.74
CA ALA A 28 -20.35 -16.80 8.54
C ALA A 28 -21.06 -17.24 7.25
N LYS A 29 -22.29 -16.75 7.02
CA LYS A 29 -23.05 -16.98 5.79
C LYS A 29 -22.33 -16.47 4.55
N VAL A 30 -21.82 -15.23 4.58
CA VAL A 30 -21.12 -14.61 3.43
C VAL A 30 -19.79 -15.32 3.13
N ARG A 31 -19.18 -15.95 4.14
CA ARG A 31 -17.88 -16.60 4.03
C ARG A 31 -17.95 -18.12 3.91
N GLU A 32 -19.15 -18.70 3.95
CA GLU A 32 -19.38 -20.15 3.93
C GLU A 32 -18.60 -20.90 5.02
N ILE A 33 -18.61 -20.36 6.23
CA ILE A 33 -18.03 -20.97 7.44
C ILE A 33 -19.08 -21.12 8.54
N ALA A 34 -18.78 -21.86 9.60
CA ALA A 34 -19.65 -21.90 10.77
C ALA A 34 -19.60 -20.57 11.56
N GLU A 35 -20.72 -20.19 12.16
CA GLU A 35 -20.74 -19.05 13.09
C GLU A 35 -19.78 -19.30 14.26
N GLY A 36 -19.02 -18.27 14.64
CA GLY A 36 -18.00 -18.37 15.68
C GLY A 36 -16.70 -19.05 15.25
N GLN A 37 -16.58 -19.54 14.02
CA GLN A 37 -15.36 -20.15 13.50
C GLN A 37 -14.33 -19.08 13.10
N ASP A 38 -13.06 -19.30 13.46
CA ASP A 38 -11.95 -18.51 12.92
C ASP A 38 -11.89 -18.64 11.40
N SER A 39 -11.91 -17.51 10.68
CA SER A 39 -11.69 -17.46 9.24
C SER A 39 -10.23 -17.17 8.97
N LEU A 40 -9.48 -18.22 8.61
CA LEU A 40 -8.06 -18.16 8.26
C LEU A 40 -7.90 -18.41 6.77
N SER A 41 -7.62 -17.36 5.99
CA SER A 41 -7.38 -17.53 4.55
C SER A 41 -6.01 -18.15 4.30
N SER A 42 -5.90 -18.88 3.19
CA SER A 42 -4.61 -19.33 2.63
C SER A 42 -3.60 -18.17 2.53
N ASN A 43 -2.31 -18.48 2.66
CA ASN A 43 -1.24 -17.49 2.49
C ASN A 43 -1.00 -17.08 1.03
N ARG A 44 -1.60 -17.79 0.07
CA ARG A 44 -1.55 -17.51 -1.37
C ARG A 44 -2.89 -17.81 -2.04
N HIS A 45 -3.09 -17.22 -3.20
CA HIS A 45 -4.10 -17.68 -4.17
C HIS A 45 -3.69 -19.06 -4.66
N THR A 46 -4.61 -20.03 -4.63
CA THR A 46 -4.33 -21.43 -5.00
C THR A 46 -4.27 -21.65 -6.51
N ASP A 47 -4.86 -20.71 -7.24
CA ASP A 47 -5.00 -20.60 -8.70
C ASP A 47 -3.97 -19.64 -9.32
N ILE A 48 -3.04 -19.10 -8.52
CA ILE A 48 -1.92 -18.27 -9.01
C ILE A 48 -0.61 -18.81 -8.41
N ASN A 49 0.14 -19.56 -9.21
CA ASN A 49 1.40 -20.20 -8.81
C ASN A 49 2.61 -19.62 -9.55
N SER A 50 2.40 -18.72 -10.51
CA SER A 50 3.46 -18.04 -11.25
C SER A 50 3.05 -16.62 -11.66
N LEU A 51 4.01 -15.81 -12.09
CA LEU A 51 3.73 -14.48 -12.64
C LEU A 51 2.93 -14.55 -13.94
N ARG A 52 3.09 -15.63 -14.73
CA ARG A 52 2.27 -15.88 -15.93
C ARG A 52 0.80 -16.11 -15.55
N GLU A 53 0.55 -16.95 -14.56
CA GLU A 53 -0.80 -17.20 -14.05
C GLU A 53 -1.42 -15.97 -13.39
N LEU A 54 -0.61 -15.11 -12.76
CA LEU A 54 -1.09 -13.82 -12.25
C LEU A 54 -1.64 -12.94 -13.38
N LEU A 55 -0.90 -12.84 -14.49
CA LEU A 55 -1.35 -12.09 -15.66
C LEU A 55 -2.58 -12.74 -16.31
N ASP A 56 -2.62 -14.08 -16.39
CA ASP A 56 -3.80 -14.80 -16.90
C ASP A 56 -5.04 -14.52 -16.05
N MET A 57 -4.89 -14.49 -14.72
CA MET A 57 -5.98 -14.13 -13.79
C MET A 57 -6.42 -12.67 -13.98
N ILE A 58 -5.48 -11.74 -14.14
CA ILE A 58 -5.78 -10.32 -14.41
C ILE A 58 -6.61 -10.18 -15.69
N ASP A 59 -6.20 -10.87 -16.76
CA ASP A 59 -6.89 -10.85 -18.04
C ASP A 59 -8.28 -11.47 -17.90
N TYR A 60 -8.41 -12.64 -17.26
CA TYR A 60 -9.68 -13.29 -17.01
C TYR A 60 -10.67 -12.40 -16.27
N VAL A 61 -10.24 -11.76 -15.16
CA VAL A 61 -11.10 -10.87 -14.37
C VAL A 61 -11.48 -9.63 -15.17
N ARG A 62 -10.52 -9.05 -15.92
CA ARG A 62 -10.78 -7.89 -16.77
C ARG A 62 -11.80 -8.21 -17.86
N GLU A 63 -11.67 -9.33 -18.54
CA GLU A 63 -12.59 -9.76 -19.61
C GLU A 63 -13.98 -10.10 -19.07
N THR A 64 -14.04 -10.77 -17.91
CA THR A 64 -15.30 -11.16 -17.28
C THR A 64 -16.08 -9.96 -16.75
N THR A 65 -15.38 -8.98 -16.17
CA THR A 65 -16.04 -7.85 -15.47
C THR A 65 -16.12 -6.57 -16.31
N GLY A 66 -15.26 -6.43 -17.33
CA GLY A 66 -15.08 -5.18 -18.07
C GLY A 66 -14.45 -4.05 -17.24
N LEU A 67 -13.98 -4.33 -16.02
CA LEU A 67 -13.41 -3.32 -15.11
C LEU A 67 -11.87 -3.34 -15.16
N PRO A 68 -11.21 -2.19 -14.91
CA PRO A 68 -9.76 -2.15 -14.75
C PRO A 68 -9.31 -3.10 -13.63
N THR A 69 -8.34 -3.96 -13.93
CA THR A 69 -7.88 -5.00 -13.02
C THR A 69 -6.39 -4.87 -12.78
N GLY A 70 -6.03 -4.92 -11.50
CA GLY A 70 -4.67 -4.79 -11.02
C GLY A 70 -4.47 -5.64 -9.78
N PHE A 71 -3.32 -5.49 -9.16
CA PHE A 71 -3.01 -6.24 -7.95
C PHE A 71 -2.39 -5.37 -6.86
N LYS A 72 -2.53 -5.84 -5.62
CA LYS A 72 -1.92 -5.23 -4.45
C LYS A 72 -0.81 -6.11 -3.90
N THR A 73 0.34 -5.51 -3.62
CA THR A 73 1.49 -6.19 -3.05
C THR A 73 2.25 -5.35 -2.04
N VAL A 74 3.02 -6.02 -1.19
CA VAL A 74 4.08 -5.46 -0.34
C VAL A 74 5.40 -5.88 -0.97
N ILE A 75 6.27 -4.92 -1.22
CA ILE A 75 7.59 -5.20 -1.79
C ILE A 75 8.55 -5.51 -0.64
N GLY A 76 9.17 -6.69 -0.71
CA GLY A 76 10.32 -7.09 0.11
C GLY A 76 11.60 -7.21 -0.71
N ASP A 77 11.46 -7.51 -2.00
CA ASP A 77 12.50 -7.62 -3.01
C ASP A 77 11.92 -7.18 -4.37
N THR A 78 12.77 -6.75 -5.31
CA THR A 78 12.36 -6.26 -6.63
C THR A 78 12.65 -7.21 -7.78
N ALA A 79 13.40 -8.31 -7.60
CA ALA A 79 13.83 -9.16 -8.72
C ALA A 79 12.64 -9.74 -9.51
N TRP A 80 11.56 -10.11 -8.82
CA TRP A 80 10.34 -10.62 -9.45
C TRP A 80 9.59 -9.57 -10.28
N LEU A 81 9.78 -8.26 -10.02
CA LEU A 81 9.18 -7.20 -10.84
C LEU A 81 9.81 -7.16 -12.22
N ASP A 82 11.14 -7.30 -12.30
CA ASP A 82 11.84 -7.34 -13.58
C ASP A 82 11.40 -8.59 -14.39
N GLU A 83 11.21 -9.74 -13.72
CA GLU A 83 10.64 -10.94 -14.36
C GLU A 83 9.20 -10.70 -14.85
N LEU A 84 8.34 -10.11 -14.02
CA LEU A 84 6.95 -9.79 -14.38
C LEU A 84 6.90 -8.88 -15.61
N PHE A 85 7.72 -7.84 -15.64
CA PHE A 85 7.74 -6.87 -16.73
C PHE A 85 8.33 -7.46 -18.01
N SER A 86 9.30 -8.35 -17.91
CA SER A 86 9.80 -9.14 -19.05
C SER A 86 8.70 -10.01 -19.66
N ILE A 87 7.92 -10.72 -18.82
CA ILE A 87 6.78 -11.53 -19.29
C ILE A 87 5.72 -10.65 -19.98
N ILE A 88 5.47 -9.43 -19.46
CA ILE A 88 4.56 -8.47 -20.09
C ILE A 88 5.11 -8.01 -21.45
N ALA A 89 6.41 -7.74 -21.57
CA ALA A 89 7.03 -7.38 -22.83
C ALA A 89 6.88 -8.50 -23.89
N ASP A 90 7.05 -9.76 -23.49
CA ASP A 90 6.85 -10.92 -24.37
C ASP A 90 5.39 -11.09 -24.82
N ARG A 91 4.42 -10.85 -23.91
CA ARG A 91 2.99 -11.01 -24.16
C ARG A 91 2.34 -9.79 -24.84
N GLY A 92 2.98 -8.64 -24.75
CA GLY A 92 2.47 -7.34 -25.19
C GLY A 92 1.76 -6.55 -24.09
N GLU A 93 1.75 -5.22 -24.23
CA GLU A 93 1.28 -4.28 -23.19
C GLU A 93 -0.18 -4.49 -22.72
N ARG A 94 -1.01 -5.17 -23.52
CA ARG A 94 -2.39 -5.48 -23.15
C ARG A 94 -2.47 -6.40 -21.94
N SER A 95 -1.52 -7.33 -21.78
CA SER A 95 -1.51 -8.25 -20.63
C SER A 95 -1.06 -7.57 -19.33
N ALA A 96 -0.53 -6.34 -19.40
CA ALA A 96 -0.13 -5.61 -18.20
C ALA A 96 -1.32 -5.36 -17.26
N PRO A 97 -1.12 -5.36 -15.92
CA PRO A 97 -2.14 -4.87 -15.00
C PRO A 97 -2.48 -3.40 -15.29
N ASP A 98 -3.73 -3.02 -15.04
CA ASP A 98 -4.13 -1.62 -15.17
C ASP A 98 -3.56 -0.75 -14.04
N PHE A 99 -3.32 -1.37 -12.89
CA PHE A 99 -2.66 -0.73 -11.77
C PHE A 99 -1.91 -1.71 -10.87
N ILE A 100 -0.93 -1.19 -10.14
CA ILE A 100 -0.27 -1.88 -9.03
C ILE A 100 -0.45 -1.02 -7.77
N THR A 101 -1.04 -1.61 -6.73
CA THR A 101 -1.08 -1.01 -5.39
C THR A 101 0.11 -1.50 -4.58
N VAL A 102 1.05 -0.61 -4.27
CA VAL A 102 2.15 -0.89 -3.34
C VAL A 102 1.75 -0.49 -1.92
N ASP A 103 1.79 -1.45 -1.01
CA ASP A 103 1.48 -1.27 0.41
C ASP A 103 2.76 -1.30 1.23
N SER A 104 2.93 -0.33 2.12
CA SER A 104 4.03 -0.29 3.08
C SER A 104 4.02 -1.50 4.00
N GLY A 105 5.18 -2.06 4.35
CA GLY A 105 5.31 -3.10 5.38
C GLY A 105 4.68 -2.72 6.73
N ASP A 106 4.65 -1.43 7.05
CA ASP A 106 4.04 -0.92 8.29
C ASP A 106 2.52 -0.60 8.17
N GLY A 107 1.86 -1.15 7.14
CA GLY A 107 0.42 -1.05 6.91
C GLY A 107 -0.43 -1.53 8.10
N GLY A 108 -1.68 -1.08 8.17
CA GLY A 108 -2.61 -1.46 9.24
C GLY A 108 -3.20 -2.87 9.09
N THR A 109 -3.70 -3.43 10.19
CA THR A 109 -4.50 -4.66 10.18
C THR A 109 -5.47 -4.71 11.36
N GLY A 110 -6.56 -5.47 11.21
CA GLY A 110 -7.43 -5.84 12.33
C GLY A 110 -6.87 -6.99 13.15
N ALA A 111 -6.14 -7.92 12.52
CA ALA A 111 -5.52 -9.08 13.15
C ALA A 111 -4.33 -9.58 12.31
N ALA A 112 -3.18 -9.78 12.93
CA ALA A 112 -2.01 -10.42 12.35
C ALA A 112 -1.07 -10.93 13.45
N PRO A 113 -0.17 -11.88 13.14
CA PRO A 113 0.93 -12.24 14.03
C PRO A 113 1.91 -11.07 14.22
N MET A 114 2.30 -10.81 15.47
CA MET A 114 3.26 -9.74 15.81
C MET A 114 4.57 -9.82 15.01
N PRO A 115 5.22 -10.99 14.84
CA PRO A 115 6.49 -11.04 14.10
C PRO A 115 6.39 -10.52 12.66
N LEU A 116 5.23 -10.72 12.02
CA LEU A 116 5.02 -10.23 10.65
C LEU A 116 4.71 -8.73 10.61
N MET A 117 3.97 -8.21 11.59
CA MET A 117 3.67 -6.78 11.67
C MET A 117 4.92 -5.93 11.90
N ASP A 118 5.86 -6.45 12.67
CA ASP A 118 7.01 -5.67 13.13
C ASP A 118 8.23 -5.81 12.20
N ASN A 119 8.35 -6.90 11.43
CA ASN A 119 9.62 -7.27 10.78
C ASN A 119 9.52 -7.60 9.28
N MET A 120 8.35 -7.47 8.63
CA MET A 120 8.20 -7.91 7.23
C MET A 120 7.71 -6.80 6.30
N GLY A 121 8.34 -6.73 5.12
CA GLY A 121 8.01 -5.77 4.07
C GLY A 121 8.74 -4.44 4.21
N LEU A 122 9.05 -3.82 3.07
CA LEU A 122 9.73 -2.53 3.04
C LEU A 122 8.75 -1.38 3.32
N PRO A 123 9.20 -0.29 3.96
CA PRO A 123 8.39 0.90 4.12
C PRO A 123 8.07 1.53 2.75
N ILE A 124 6.94 2.25 2.65
CA ILE A 124 6.53 2.91 1.39
C ILE A 124 7.59 3.89 0.87
N LYS A 125 8.38 4.49 1.77
CA LYS A 125 9.47 5.39 1.44
C LYS A 125 10.59 4.75 0.61
N GLU A 126 10.68 3.44 0.63
CA GLU A 126 11.66 2.66 -0.12
C GLU A 126 10.98 1.92 -1.28
N SER A 127 9.88 1.21 -1.00
CA SER A 127 9.20 0.37 -1.99
C SER A 127 8.56 1.14 -3.14
N LEU A 128 8.00 2.34 -2.90
CA LEU A 128 7.38 3.13 -3.97
C LEU A 128 8.43 3.62 -5.00
N PRO A 129 9.53 4.28 -4.61
CA PRO A 129 10.59 4.63 -5.55
C PRO A 129 11.15 3.43 -6.32
N MET A 130 11.32 2.28 -5.67
CA MET A 130 11.80 1.05 -6.32
C MET A 130 10.85 0.57 -7.43
N LEU A 131 9.54 0.50 -7.15
CA LEU A 131 8.53 0.12 -8.15
C LEU A 131 8.51 1.11 -9.32
N ILE A 132 8.56 2.41 -9.03
CA ILE A 132 8.54 3.45 -10.05
C ILE A 132 9.76 3.36 -10.95
N ALA A 133 10.96 3.16 -10.39
CA ALA A 133 12.19 2.96 -11.17
C ALA A 133 12.08 1.71 -12.07
N ALA A 134 11.57 0.59 -11.55
CA ALA A 134 11.39 -0.63 -12.32
C ALA A 134 10.38 -0.46 -13.48
N LEU A 135 9.31 0.31 -13.27
CA LEU A 135 8.34 0.66 -14.31
C LEU A 135 8.93 1.59 -15.39
N HIS A 136 9.81 2.50 -15.01
CA HIS A 136 10.53 3.35 -15.97
C HIS A 136 11.50 2.52 -16.82
N ARG A 137 12.33 1.68 -16.20
CA ARG A 137 13.27 0.80 -16.91
C ARG A 137 12.59 -0.15 -17.90
N SER A 138 11.39 -0.63 -17.56
CA SER A 138 10.61 -1.51 -18.44
C SER A 138 9.76 -0.79 -19.49
N GLY A 139 9.73 0.56 -19.49
CA GLY A 139 8.85 1.33 -20.37
C GLY A 139 7.36 1.28 -20.01
N LEU A 140 6.98 0.58 -18.94
CA LEU A 140 5.58 0.35 -18.55
C LEU A 140 4.98 1.46 -17.69
N ARG A 141 5.77 2.46 -17.26
CA ARG A 141 5.30 3.55 -16.38
C ARG A 141 4.04 4.26 -16.91
N ASN A 142 3.95 4.47 -18.21
CA ASN A 142 2.79 5.16 -18.81
C ASN A 142 1.55 4.24 -18.89
N ARG A 143 1.77 2.92 -18.95
CA ARG A 143 0.73 1.88 -19.08
C ARG A 143 0.12 1.48 -17.73
N ILE A 144 0.93 1.35 -16.69
CA ILE A 144 0.50 0.83 -15.37
C ILE A 144 0.37 2.00 -14.39
N LYS A 145 -0.81 2.17 -13.79
CA LYS A 145 -1.02 3.16 -12.73
C LYS A 145 -0.51 2.66 -11.38
N VAL A 146 0.06 3.53 -10.57
CA VAL A 146 0.58 3.14 -9.25
C VAL A 146 -0.24 3.77 -8.13
N ALA A 147 -0.81 2.92 -7.27
CA ALA A 147 -1.44 3.37 -6.04
C ALA A 147 -0.50 3.13 -4.85
N ALA A 148 -0.25 4.15 -4.05
CA ALA A 148 0.55 4.05 -2.83
C ALA A 148 -0.33 3.94 -1.60
N SER A 149 -0.04 2.97 -0.73
CA SER A 149 -0.72 2.76 0.55
C SER A 149 0.30 2.59 1.67
N GLY A 150 -0.07 3.03 2.88
CA GLY A 150 0.72 2.81 4.09
C GLY A 150 1.08 4.09 4.83
N LYS A 151 0.33 4.36 5.90
CA LYS A 151 0.48 5.52 6.80
C LYS A 151 0.58 6.90 6.14
N LEU A 152 0.15 7.06 4.89
CA LEU A 152 0.01 8.36 4.22
C LEU A 152 -1.25 9.07 4.75
N VAL A 153 -1.15 9.70 5.91
CA VAL A 153 -2.30 10.24 6.67
C VAL A 153 -2.35 11.76 6.59
N THR A 154 -1.21 12.42 6.39
CA THR A 154 -1.07 13.88 6.34
C THR A 154 -0.92 14.40 4.91
N PRO A 155 -1.21 15.71 4.66
CA PRO A 155 -0.97 16.31 3.35
C PRO A 155 0.47 16.19 2.85
N ALA A 156 1.47 16.30 3.74
CA ALA A 156 2.87 16.20 3.37
C ALA A 156 3.25 14.79 2.90
N GLU A 157 2.72 13.75 3.56
CA GLU A 157 2.95 12.36 3.15
C GLU A 157 2.28 12.04 1.80
N VAL A 158 1.06 12.53 1.60
CA VAL A 158 0.35 12.39 0.32
C VAL A 158 1.09 13.13 -0.80
N ALA A 159 1.54 14.36 -0.57
CA ALA A 159 2.34 15.13 -1.51
C ALA A 159 3.67 14.43 -1.83
N TRP A 160 4.37 13.90 -0.82
CA TRP A 160 5.58 13.11 -0.99
C TRP A 160 5.34 11.90 -1.90
N ALA A 161 4.22 11.18 -1.72
CA ALA A 161 3.91 10.01 -2.55
C ALA A 161 3.66 10.40 -4.02
N TYR A 162 3.02 11.54 -4.29
CA TYR A 162 2.93 12.09 -5.65
C TYR A 162 4.30 12.44 -6.21
N CYS A 163 5.17 13.12 -5.44
CA CYS A 163 6.54 13.40 -5.86
C CYS A 163 7.34 12.11 -6.16
N ALA A 164 7.07 11.04 -5.43
CA ALA A 164 7.70 9.73 -5.60
C ALA A 164 7.12 8.91 -6.76
N GLY A 165 6.10 9.42 -7.45
CA GLY A 165 5.58 8.83 -8.69
C GLY A 165 4.24 8.10 -8.55
N ALA A 166 3.58 8.13 -7.39
CA ALA A 166 2.24 7.55 -7.24
C ALA A 166 1.22 8.30 -8.12
N ASP A 167 0.30 7.56 -8.74
CA ASP A 167 -0.85 8.12 -9.45
C ASP A 167 -2.04 8.36 -8.50
N VAL A 168 -2.16 7.52 -7.46
CA VAL A 168 -3.23 7.54 -6.46
C VAL A 168 -2.64 7.26 -5.07
N VAL A 169 -3.20 7.88 -4.03
CA VAL A 169 -2.84 7.61 -2.63
C VAL A 169 -4.03 7.02 -1.89
N ASN A 170 -3.86 5.81 -1.36
CA ASN A 170 -4.85 5.12 -0.55
C ASN A 170 -4.54 5.32 0.94
N SER A 171 -5.43 6.02 1.64
CA SER A 171 -5.36 6.16 3.09
C SER A 171 -6.51 5.43 3.75
N ALA A 172 -6.25 4.38 4.52
CA ALA A 172 -7.26 3.76 5.38
C ALA A 172 -7.17 4.29 6.82
N ARG A 173 -5.93 4.47 7.33
CA ARG A 173 -5.68 4.90 8.70
C ARG A 173 -6.23 6.31 8.97
N GLY A 174 -6.07 7.23 8.02
CA GLY A 174 -6.61 8.58 8.15
C GLY A 174 -8.13 8.60 8.30
N PHE A 175 -8.84 7.83 7.48
CA PHE A 175 -10.30 7.68 7.59
C PHE A 175 -10.71 7.01 8.91
N ILE A 176 -9.99 5.98 9.35
CA ILE A 176 -10.25 5.33 10.63
C ILE A 176 -10.01 6.28 11.82
N PHE A 177 -9.02 7.18 11.75
CA PHE A 177 -8.84 8.26 12.73
C PHE A 177 -9.96 9.30 12.66
N ALA A 178 -10.39 9.68 11.45
CA ALA A 178 -11.52 10.57 11.26
C ALA A 178 -12.81 9.99 11.86
N LEU A 179 -13.05 8.68 11.70
CA LEU A 179 -14.14 7.94 12.34
C LEU A 179 -14.03 7.90 13.89
N GLY A 180 -12.85 8.19 14.44
CA GLY A 180 -12.64 8.29 15.89
C GLY A 180 -11.85 7.13 16.50
N CYS A 181 -11.05 6.41 15.72
CA CYS A 181 -10.13 5.43 16.30
C CYS A 181 -9.11 6.12 17.21
N ILE A 182 -9.02 5.62 18.44
CA ILE A 182 -8.08 6.08 19.46
C ILE A 182 -6.84 5.18 19.59
N GLN A 183 -6.59 4.35 18.59
CA GLN A 183 -5.49 3.36 18.59
C GLN A 183 -5.48 2.43 19.81
N ALA A 184 -6.64 1.94 20.24
CA ALA A 184 -6.74 1.03 21.38
C ALA A 184 -6.07 -0.35 21.15
N LEU A 185 -5.68 -0.68 19.91
CA LEU A 185 -5.05 -1.95 19.51
C LEU A 185 -5.84 -3.21 19.93
N LYS A 186 -7.18 -3.11 19.99
CA LYS A 186 -8.11 -4.20 20.33
C LYS A 186 -8.95 -4.67 19.15
N CYS A 187 -8.52 -4.39 17.91
CA CYS A 187 -9.30 -4.60 16.69
C CYS A 187 -9.71 -6.06 16.46
N ASN A 188 -8.87 -7.00 16.90
CA ASN A 188 -9.09 -8.44 16.84
C ASN A 188 -10.01 -8.96 17.96
N ARG A 189 -10.14 -8.25 19.09
CA ARG A 189 -10.81 -8.75 20.30
C ARG A 189 -12.32 -8.51 20.33
N ASN A 190 -12.89 -7.98 19.27
CA ASN A 190 -14.30 -7.56 19.19
C ASN A 190 -14.72 -6.53 20.28
N THR A 191 -13.77 -5.82 20.89
CA THR A 191 -14.00 -4.91 22.04
C THR A 191 -13.50 -3.49 21.74
N CYS A 192 -13.62 -3.06 20.48
CA CYS A 192 -13.27 -1.71 20.06
C CYS A 192 -14.09 -0.67 20.86
N PRO A 193 -13.45 0.20 21.66
CA PRO A 193 -14.18 1.14 22.53
C PRO A 193 -14.92 2.23 21.74
N THR A 194 -14.57 2.44 20.48
CA THR A 194 -15.14 3.49 19.62
C THR A 194 -16.09 2.92 18.57
N GLY A 195 -16.43 1.63 18.64
CA GLY A 195 -17.42 1.01 17.74
C GLY A 195 -16.91 0.63 16.34
N ILE A 196 -15.70 1.03 15.95
CA ILE A 196 -15.21 0.87 14.56
C ILE A 196 -14.95 -0.60 14.18
N THR A 197 -14.32 -1.38 15.07
CA THR A 197 -13.88 -2.76 14.76
C THR A 197 -14.53 -3.80 15.67
N THR A 198 -15.82 -3.65 15.95
CA THR A 198 -16.61 -4.56 16.80
C THR A 198 -17.98 -4.85 16.19
N HIS A 199 -18.53 -6.01 16.51
CA HIS A 199 -19.92 -6.43 16.26
C HIS A 199 -20.78 -6.39 17.53
N ASN A 200 -20.27 -5.84 18.64
CA ASN A 200 -21.03 -5.64 19.86
C ASN A 200 -21.97 -4.43 19.69
N PRO A 201 -23.31 -4.60 19.70
CA PRO A 201 -24.25 -3.50 19.45
C PRO A 201 -24.08 -2.33 20.43
N ARG A 202 -23.74 -2.63 21.70
CA ARG A 202 -23.52 -1.60 22.73
C ARG A 202 -22.36 -0.68 22.37
N LEU A 203 -21.28 -1.23 21.81
CA LEU A 203 -20.07 -0.49 21.42
C LEU A 203 -20.25 0.19 20.06
N GLN A 204 -20.96 -0.45 19.12
CA GLN A 204 -21.25 0.12 17.79
C GLN A 204 -22.08 1.41 17.86
N ARG A 205 -22.82 1.65 18.96
CA ARG A 205 -23.47 2.96 19.22
C ARG A 205 -22.50 4.15 19.18
N GLY A 206 -21.20 3.92 19.39
CA GLY A 206 -20.17 4.96 19.23
C GLY A 206 -19.90 5.38 17.77
N LEU A 207 -20.36 4.59 16.79
CA LEU A 207 -20.22 4.83 15.36
C LEU A 207 -21.52 5.44 14.78
N ASP A 208 -21.89 6.62 15.28
CA ASP A 208 -23.05 7.39 14.77
C ASP A 208 -22.77 7.96 13.37
N PRO A 209 -23.47 7.51 12.31
CA PRO A 209 -23.25 8.01 10.95
C PRO A 209 -23.46 9.53 10.79
N ALA A 210 -24.37 10.13 11.55
CA ALA A 210 -24.66 11.57 11.46
C ALA A 210 -23.46 12.40 11.96
N ASP A 211 -22.80 11.98 13.03
CA ASP A 211 -21.57 12.61 13.54
C ASP A 211 -20.34 12.22 12.70
N LYS A 212 -20.15 10.92 12.42
CA LYS A 212 -18.91 10.42 11.82
C LYS A 212 -18.74 10.83 10.36
N SER A 213 -19.83 10.93 9.60
CA SER A 213 -19.77 11.36 8.20
C SER A 213 -19.18 12.77 8.06
N VAL A 214 -19.59 13.72 8.91
CA VAL A 214 -19.07 15.09 8.93
C VAL A 214 -17.56 15.11 9.20
N ARG A 215 -17.09 14.28 10.14
CA ARG A 215 -15.65 14.17 10.45
C ARG A 215 -14.85 13.59 9.29
N VAL A 216 -15.38 12.58 8.63
CA VAL A 216 -14.75 11.95 7.45
C VAL A 216 -14.69 12.94 6.28
N ILE A 217 -15.77 13.66 6.00
CA ILE A 217 -15.80 14.72 4.96
C ILE A 217 -14.74 15.78 5.27
N ASN A 218 -14.73 16.29 6.51
CA ASN A 218 -13.73 17.26 6.94
C ASN A 218 -12.29 16.75 6.75
N TYR A 219 -12.02 15.48 7.08
CA TYR A 219 -10.69 14.89 6.85
C TYR A 219 -10.31 14.94 5.36
N VAL A 220 -11.19 14.47 4.48
CA VAL A 220 -10.94 14.45 3.03
C VAL A 220 -10.72 15.86 2.49
N GLU A 221 -11.59 16.81 2.85
CA GLU A 221 -11.46 18.20 2.41
C GLU A 221 -10.16 18.86 2.88
N LYS A 222 -9.73 18.58 4.12
CA LYS A 222 -8.47 19.11 4.66
C LYS A 222 -7.25 18.46 4.01
N ILE A 223 -7.32 17.17 3.66
CA ILE A 223 -6.27 16.53 2.86
C ILE A 223 -6.18 17.17 1.48
N HIS A 224 -7.30 17.28 0.76
CA HIS A 224 -7.31 17.91 -0.56
C HIS A 224 -6.77 19.35 -0.52
N LYS A 225 -7.27 20.17 0.40
CA LYS A 225 -6.79 21.55 0.58
C LYS A 225 -5.31 21.59 0.94
N GLY A 226 -4.87 20.77 1.89
CA GLY A 226 -3.48 20.74 2.35
C GLY A 226 -2.49 20.34 1.25
N VAL A 227 -2.83 19.31 0.47
CA VAL A 227 -1.98 18.87 -0.65
C VAL A 227 -1.98 19.93 -1.76
N GLY A 228 -3.12 20.58 -2.02
CA GLY A 228 -3.21 21.70 -2.96
C GLY A 228 -2.33 22.89 -2.56
N VAL A 229 -2.31 23.25 -1.28
CA VAL A 229 -1.40 24.29 -0.75
C VAL A 229 0.06 23.91 -1.02
N ILE A 230 0.47 22.68 -0.72
CA ILE A 230 1.84 22.21 -0.98
C ILE A 230 2.15 22.27 -2.48
N ALA A 231 1.24 21.79 -3.33
CA ALA A 231 1.40 21.81 -4.78
C ALA A 231 1.65 23.23 -5.31
N HIS A 232 0.85 24.20 -4.88
CA HIS A 232 1.03 25.60 -5.27
C HIS A 232 2.31 26.21 -4.70
N SER A 233 2.70 25.87 -3.47
CA SER A 233 3.99 26.30 -2.90
C SER A 233 5.19 25.73 -3.67
N CYS A 234 5.05 24.56 -4.28
CA CYS A 234 6.04 23.96 -5.18
C CYS A 234 5.97 24.50 -6.61
N GLY A 235 5.06 25.42 -6.93
CA GLY A 235 4.94 26.06 -8.25
C GLY A 235 4.14 25.26 -9.28
N VAL A 236 3.39 24.23 -8.87
CA VAL A 236 2.57 23.41 -9.80
C VAL A 236 1.07 23.70 -9.65
N SER A 237 0.32 23.48 -10.73
CA SER A 237 -1.11 23.83 -10.83
C SER A 237 -2.03 22.85 -10.09
N HIS A 238 -1.60 21.62 -9.85
CA HIS A 238 -2.37 20.61 -9.11
C HIS A 238 -1.47 19.57 -8.46
N ALA A 239 -2.00 18.85 -7.46
CA ALA A 239 -1.28 17.84 -6.68
C ALA A 239 -0.55 16.78 -7.53
N ARG A 240 -1.20 16.27 -8.58
CA ARG A 240 -0.61 15.25 -9.47
C ARG A 240 0.50 15.75 -10.39
N ALA A 241 0.78 17.06 -10.41
CA ALA A 241 1.92 17.63 -11.14
C ALA A 241 3.16 17.74 -10.25
N LEU A 242 3.03 17.41 -8.96
CA LEU A 242 4.17 17.15 -8.10
C LEU A 242 4.99 15.99 -8.68
N GLY A 243 6.30 16.06 -8.47
CA GLY A 243 7.26 15.22 -9.15
C GLY A 243 8.59 15.20 -8.39
N PRO A 244 9.55 14.39 -8.83
CA PRO A 244 10.73 14.07 -8.04
C PRO A 244 11.66 15.26 -7.80
N ALA A 245 11.57 16.32 -8.61
CA ALA A 245 12.28 17.58 -8.39
C ALA A 245 11.74 18.40 -7.19
N HIS A 246 10.47 18.21 -6.81
CA HIS A 246 9.78 18.99 -5.78
C HIS A 246 10.01 18.47 -4.35
N VAL A 247 10.74 17.38 -4.18
CA VAL A 247 11.03 16.79 -2.87
C VAL A 247 12.50 16.45 -2.73
N ARG A 248 13.03 16.62 -1.51
CA ARG A 248 14.43 16.32 -1.20
C ARG A 248 14.52 15.32 -0.05
N MET A 249 15.53 14.45 -0.10
CA MET A 249 15.86 13.52 0.98
C MET A 249 17.21 13.87 1.58
N VAL A 250 17.24 13.98 2.91
CA VAL A 250 18.48 14.15 3.67
C VAL A 250 19.32 12.89 3.54
N GLN A 251 20.60 13.09 3.23
CA GLN A 251 21.60 12.05 3.07
C GLN A 251 22.37 11.86 4.40
N PRO A 252 23.12 10.76 4.57
CA PRO A 252 23.89 10.52 5.80
C PRO A 252 24.87 11.64 6.16
N ASN A 253 25.36 12.40 5.17
CA ASN A 253 26.25 13.54 5.37
C ASN A 253 25.51 14.86 5.74
N GLY A 254 24.20 14.81 5.99
CA GLY A 254 23.38 15.97 6.36
C GLY A 254 22.96 16.86 5.18
N ALA A 255 23.59 16.73 4.00
CA ALA A 255 23.12 17.39 2.79
C ALA A 255 21.84 16.74 2.28
N SER A 256 21.04 17.45 1.48
CA SER A 256 19.87 16.85 0.83
C SER A 256 20.07 16.76 -0.68
N LYS A 257 19.51 15.72 -1.30
CA LYS A 257 19.39 15.56 -2.75
C LYS A 257 17.92 15.55 -3.15
N SER A 258 17.58 16.05 -4.33
CA SER A 258 16.21 15.86 -4.84
C SER A 258 15.95 14.38 -5.09
N LEU A 259 14.69 13.95 -5.02
CA LEU A 259 14.35 12.57 -5.34
C LEU A 259 14.66 12.26 -6.81
N GLU A 260 14.67 13.25 -7.69
CA GLU A 260 15.14 13.10 -9.07
C GLU A 260 16.61 12.66 -9.08
N GLN A 261 17.49 13.37 -8.38
CA GLN A 261 18.92 12.99 -8.29
C GLN A 261 19.15 11.61 -7.66
N ILE A 262 18.22 11.10 -6.86
CA ILE A 262 18.30 9.78 -6.22
C ILE A 262 17.68 8.70 -7.13
N ALA A 263 16.56 8.99 -7.79
CA ALA A 263 15.88 8.07 -8.70
C ALA A 263 16.76 7.71 -9.90
N TRP A 264 17.52 8.68 -10.43
CA TRP A 264 18.53 8.41 -11.45
C TRP A 264 19.66 7.50 -10.93
N MET A 265 19.95 7.47 -9.62
CA MET A 265 20.88 6.48 -9.04
C MET A 265 20.28 5.07 -8.95
N LEU A 266 18.95 4.94 -8.86
CA LEU A 266 18.27 3.64 -8.93
C LEU A 266 18.16 3.12 -10.37
N GLU A 267 18.18 4.00 -11.37
CA GLU A 267 18.31 3.64 -12.79
C GLU A 267 19.73 3.26 -13.17
N ALA A 268 20.75 3.90 -12.58
CA ALA A 268 22.18 3.65 -12.86
C ALA A 268 22.78 2.42 -12.16
N GLY A 269 21.97 1.62 -11.44
CA GLY A 269 22.45 0.59 -10.54
C GLY A 269 22.90 1.18 -9.19
N LEU A 270 22.46 0.57 -8.09
CA LEU A 270 22.93 0.94 -6.76
C LEU A 270 24.48 1.00 -6.75
N PRO A 271 25.13 2.03 -6.20
CA PRO A 271 26.56 1.96 -5.96
C PRO A 271 26.81 0.74 -5.07
N GLU A 272 27.77 -0.12 -5.47
CA GLU A 272 28.22 -1.24 -4.63
C GLU A 272 28.47 -0.72 -3.21
N ALA A 273 27.99 -1.46 -2.21
CA ALA A 273 28.30 -1.18 -0.81
C ALA A 273 29.81 -0.95 -0.67
N PRO A 274 30.27 0.07 0.07
CA PRO A 274 31.68 0.38 0.16
C PRO A 274 32.44 -0.86 0.67
N LYS A 275 33.30 -1.42 -0.19
CA LYS A 275 34.13 -2.61 0.10
C LYS A 275 35.18 -2.40 1.22
N ASN A 276 35.16 -1.27 1.92
CA ASN A 276 36.21 -0.90 2.86
C ASN A 276 35.61 -0.52 4.22
N LEU A 277 35.20 -1.52 4.99
CA LEU A 277 34.98 -1.43 6.44
C LEU A 277 35.87 -2.44 7.19
N GLU A 278 37.05 -2.72 6.64
CA GLU A 278 38.16 -3.40 7.30
C GLU A 278 39.42 -2.54 7.22
N ARG A 279 39.49 -1.50 8.06
CA ARG A 279 40.76 -0.94 8.58
C ARG A 279 40.44 0.17 9.57
N SER A 280 40.30 -0.21 10.84
CA SER A 280 40.55 0.64 12.02
C SER A 280 40.16 -0.12 13.31
N LEU A 281 40.77 -1.29 13.53
CA LEU A 281 40.91 -1.89 14.86
C LEU A 281 42.28 -2.58 14.94
N MET A 282 43.32 -1.79 14.70
CA MET A 282 44.68 -2.03 15.17
C MET A 282 45.29 -0.64 15.38
N ASP A 283 44.98 -0.09 16.55
CA ASP A 283 45.83 0.75 17.39
C ASP A 283 45.26 0.67 18.83
#